data_AF-A0A8B7E9A9-F1
#
_entry.id   AF-A0A8B7E9A9-F1
#
_cell.length_a   1.000
_cell.length_b   1.000
_cell.length_c   1.000
_cell.angle_alpha   90.00
_cell.angle_beta   90.00
_cell.angle_gamma   90.00
#
_symmetry.space_group_name_H-M   'P 1'
#
loop_
_entity.id
_entity.type
_entity.pdbx_description
1 polymer ?
#
loop_
_entity_poly.entity_id
_entity_poly.type
_entity_poly.pdbx_seq_one_letter_code
_entity_poly.pdbx_strand_id
1 'polypeptide(L)'
;MRDPVSPSERLAVTLRFLVTGDAQCTIAASYRISASTISRIISETCAAIWTSLKERNFLHVPSEKQEWKAIAKEFENMWNFPHAIGAIDGKHIVMQAPHNGVSE
;
A
#
# COMPACT_ATOMS: atom_id res chain seq x y z
N MET A 1 31.03 -5.19 15.28
CA MET A 1 30.23 -4.81 14.09
C MET A 1 28.87 -5.46 14.26
N ARG A 2 27.74 -4.77 14.08
CA ARG A 2 26.42 -5.42 14.11
C ARG A 2 26.21 -6.16 12.81
N ASP A 3 25.69 -7.38 12.88
CA ASP A 3 25.34 -8.12 11.68
C ASP A 3 24.20 -7.43 10.92
N PRO A 4 24.24 -7.43 9.57
CA PRO A 4 23.14 -6.93 8.77
C PRO A 4 21.84 -7.71 9.03
N VAL A 5 20.70 -7.02 9.00
CA VAL A 5 19.38 -7.65 9.05
C VAL A 5 19.20 -8.55 7.83
N SER A 6 18.87 -9.82 8.06
CA SER A 6 18.78 -10.82 6.99
C SER A 6 17.67 -10.50 5.97
N PRO A 7 17.78 -10.93 4.69
CA PRO A 7 16.73 -10.72 3.70
C PRO A 7 15.35 -11.25 4.12
N SER A 8 15.32 -12.41 4.78
CA SER A 8 14.08 -13.02 5.32
C SER A 8 13.45 -12.16 6.40
N GLU A 9 14.25 -11.58 7.30
CA GLU A 9 13.76 -10.72 8.36
C GLU A 9 13.26 -9.38 7.82
N ARG A 10 13.98 -8.80 6.85
CA ARG A 10 13.56 -7.59 6.12
C ARG A 10 12.21 -7.78 5.42
N LEU A 11 12.02 -8.95 4.80
CA LEU A 11 10.74 -9.33 4.20
C LEU A 11 9.64 -9.45 5.28
N ALA A 12 9.91 -10.15 6.39
CA ALA A 12 8.94 -10.32 7.47
C ALA A 12 8.49 -8.98 8.09
N VAL A 13 9.44 -8.06 8.34
CA VAL A 13 9.15 -6.69 8.80
C VAL A 13 8.23 -5.95 7.83
N THR A 14 8.56 -6.01 6.54
CA THR A 14 7.81 -5.30 5.50
C THR A 14 6.40 -5.87 5.35
N LEU A 15 6.25 -7.19 5.37
CA LEU A 15 4.94 -7.84 5.32
C LEU A 15 4.09 -7.49 6.54
N ARG A 16 4.67 -7.47 7.76
CA ARG A 16 3.94 -7.04 8.95
C ARG A 16 3.41 -5.61 8.78
N PHE A 17 4.23 -4.69 8.28
CA PHE A 17 3.81 -3.31 8.02
C PHE A 17 2.65 -3.25 7.02
N LEU A 18 2.77 -3.95 5.88
CA LEU A 18 1.75 -3.93 4.82
C LEU A 18 0.42 -4.55 5.25
N VAL A 19 0.44 -5.62 6.06
CA VAL A 19 -0.77 -6.33 6.50
C VAL A 19 -1.50 -5.58 7.61
N THR A 20 -0.77 -4.96 8.53
CA THR A 20 -1.37 -4.34 9.73
C THR A 20 -1.62 -2.85 9.61
N GLY A 21 -0.85 -2.14 8.76
CA GLY A 21 -0.84 -0.68 8.75
C GLY A 21 -0.33 -0.05 10.04
N ASP A 22 0.31 -0.83 10.93
CA ASP A 22 0.81 -0.37 12.22
C ASP A 22 1.91 0.68 12.07
N ALA A 23 2.06 1.53 13.09
CA ALA A 23 3.07 2.56 13.10
C ALA A 23 4.48 1.92 13.08
N GLN A 24 5.38 2.49 12.27
CA GLN A 24 6.74 1.98 12.15
C GLN A 24 7.50 1.98 13.49
N CYS A 25 7.15 2.87 14.43
CA CYS A 25 7.72 2.88 15.77
C CYS A 25 7.32 1.65 16.60
N THR A 26 6.07 1.19 16.49
CA THR A 26 5.58 -0.04 17.14
C THR A 26 6.28 -1.27 16.58
N ILE A 27 6.44 -1.31 15.25
CA ILE A 27 7.17 -2.38 14.56
C ILE A 27 8.66 -2.36 14.95
N ALA A 28 9.29 -1.18 14.99
CA ALA A 28 10.66 -1.00 15.44
C ALA A 28 10.91 -1.55 16.85
N ALA A 29 10.01 -1.25 17.80
CA ALA A 29 10.07 -1.80 19.15
C ALA A 29 9.95 -3.33 19.16
N SER A 30 9.05 -3.89 18.34
CA SER A 30 8.82 -5.34 18.27
C SER A 30 10.01 -6.13 17.73
N TYR A 31 10.69 -5.61 16.70
CA TYR A 31 11.86 -6.26 16.09
C TYR A 31 13.18 -5.81 16.72
N ARG A 32 13.16 -4.86 17.67
CA ARG A 32 14.35 -4.27 18.31
C ARG A 32 15.31 -3.64 17.29
N ILE A 33 14.76 -3.08 16.22
CA ILE A 33 15.48 -2.38 15.15
C ILE A 33 15.11 -0.90 15.22
N SER A 34 16.04 0.02 14.96
CA SER A 34 15.72 1.46 14.99
C SER A 34 14.64 1.81 13.95
N ALA A 35 13.75 2.76 14.29
CA ALA A 35 12.70 3.21 13.37
C ALA A 35 13.27 3.72 12.03
N SER A 36 14.44 4.37 12.05
CA SER A 36 15.16 4.79 10.84
C SER A 36 15.54 3.61 9.94
N THR A 37 15.99 2.50 10.53
CA THR A 37 16.36 1.30 9.80
C THR A 37 15.13 0.56 9.30
N ILE A 38 14.05 0.48 10.09
CA ILE A 38 12.76 -0.06 9.66
C ILE A 38 12.21 0.69 8.45
N SER A 39 12.21 2.03 8.48
CA SER A 39 11.74 2.86 7.37
C SER A 39 12.48 2.54 6.08
N ARG A 40 13.81 2.45 6.15
CA ARG A 40 14.67 2.08 5.03
C ARG A 40 14.42 0.64 4.55
N ILE A 41 14.29 -0.32 5.47
CA ILE A 41 13.97 -1.71 5.16
C ILE A 41 12.65 -1.80 4.40
N ILE A 42 11.59 -1.15 4.89
CA ILE A 42 10.27 -1.16 4.26
C ILE A 42 10.38 -0.59 2.84
N SER A 43 11.00 0.57 2.67
CA SER A 43 11.16 1.20 1.34
C SER A 43 11.92 0.32 0.35
N GLU A 44 13.12 -0.15 0.74
CA GLU A 44 13.98 -0.99 -0.11
C GLU A 44 13.29 -2.32 -0.45
N THR A 45 12.59 -2.93 0.51
CA THR A 45 11.93 -4.23 0.31
C THR A 45 10.66 -4.10 -0.52
N CYS A 46 9.86 -3.03 -0.33
CA CYS A 46 8.71 -2.74 -1.19
C CYS A 46 9.14 -2.54 -2.65
N ALA A 47 10.25 -1.82 -2.89
CA ALA A 47 10.80 -1.68 -4.24
C ALA A 47 11.21 -3.03 -4.84
N ALA A 48 11.87 -3.88 -4.07
CA ALA A 48 12.25 -5.22 -4.52
C ALA A 48 11.03 -6.11 -4.83
N ILE A 49 9.99 -6.06 -3.98
CA ILE A 49 8.72 -6.77 -4.21
C ILE A 49 8.06 -6.28 -5.50
N TRP A 50 7.93 -4.96 -5.67
CA TRP A 50 7.33 -4.35 -6.86
C TRP A 50 8.03 -4.81 -8.14
N THR A 51 9.36 -4.69 -8.19
CA THR A 51 10.15 -5.11 -9.35
C THR A 51 9.96 -6.60 -9.63
N SER A 52 10.10 -7.45 -8.62
CA SER A 52 9.99 -8.91 -8.77
C SER A 52 8.61 -9.36 -9.27
N LEU A 53 7.53 -8.72 -8.80
CA LEU A 53 6.17 -9.06 -9.19
C LEU A 53 5.79 -8.47 -10.56
N LYS A 54 6.28 -7.27 -10.87
CA LYS A 54 6.07 -6.63 -12.17
C LYS A 54 6.77 -7.40 -13.29
N GLU A 55 8.02 -7.80 -13.09
CA GLU A 55 8.80 -8.58 -14.07
C GLU A 55 8.15 -9.93 -14.39
N ARG A 56 7.46 -10.53 -13.42
CA ARG A 56 6.72 -11.78 -13.59
C ARG A 56 5.29 -11.58 -14.11
N ASN A 57 4.92 -10.35 -14.48
CA ASN A 57 3.61 -9.97 -14.97
C ASN A 57 2.45 -10.30 -13.99
N PHE A 58 2.72 -10.32 -12.68
CA PHE A 58 1.68 -10.46 -11.65
C PHE A 58 1.00 -9.14 -11.31
N LEU A 59 1.70 -8.01 -11.53
CA LEU A 59 1.16 -6.66 -11.35
C LEU A 59 1.01 -6.01 -12.71
N HIS A 60 -0.20 -6.05 -13.26
CA HIS A 60 -0.54 -5.33 -14.48
C HIS A 60 -1.15 -3.97 -14.11
N VAL A 61 -0.46 -2.91 -14.52
CA VAL A 61 -1.00 -1.54 -14.43
C VAL A 61 -1.46 -1.15 -15.83
N PRO A 62 -2.75 -0.84 -16.03
CA PRO A 62 -3.27 -0.45 -17.33
C PRO A 62 -2.53 0.80 -17.83
N SER A 63 -2.13 0.78 -19.09
CA SER A 63 -1.34 1.84 -19.73
C SER A 63 -2.14 2.57 -20.80
N GLU A 64 -3.12 1.90 -21.40
CA GLU A 64 -3.91 2.46 -22.48
C GLU A 64 -5.27 2.97 -22.01
N LYS A 65 -5.75 4.06 -22.61
CA LYS A 65 -7.07 4.63 -22.32
C LYS A 65 -8.19 3.59 -22.49
N GLN A 66 -8.03 2.65 -23.41
CA GLN A 66 -9.05 1.64 -23.69
C GLN A 66 -9.12 0.59 -22.58
N GLU A 67 -7.99 0.20 -21.99
CA GLU A 67 -7.93 -0.71 -20.84
C GLU A 67 -8.65 -0.09 -19.64
N TRP A 68 -8.37 1.19 -19.35
CA TRP A 68 -9.05 1.92 -18.27
C TRP A 68 -10.57 1.99 -18.47
N LYS A 69 -11.03 2.25 -19.70
CA LYS A 69 -12.46 2.26 -20.03
C LYS A 69 -13.10 0.88 -19.85
N ALA A 70 -12.40 -0.19 -20.20
CA ALA A 70 -12.88 -1.55 -20.04
C ALA A 70 -13.07 -1.88 -18.55
N ILE A 71 -12.07 -1.57 -17.71
CA ILE A 71 -12.13 -1.75 -16.26
C ILE A 71 -13.29 -0.94 -15.66
N ALA A 72 -13.44 0.32 -16.08
CA ALA A 72 -14.51 1.16 -15.56
C ALA A 72 -15.91 0.62 -15.90
N LYS A 73 -16.08 0.13 -17.13
CA LYS A 73 -17.33 -0.48 -17.58
C LYS A 73 -17.62 -1.78 -16.84
N GLU A 74 -16.60 -2.60 -16.61
CA GLU A 74 -16.75 -3.85 -15.86
C GLU A 74 -17.16 -3.57 -14.42
N PHE A 75 -16.53 -2.60 -13.77
CA PHE A 75 -16.89 -2.17 -12.42
C PHE A 75 -18.31 -1.61 -12.35
N GLU A 76 -18.70 -0.77 -13.30
CA GLU A 76 -20.07 -0.25 -13.41
C GLU A 76 -21.09 -1.37 -13.59
N ASN A 77 -20.82 -2.37 -14.43
CA ASN A 77 -21.73 -3.51 -14.63
C ASN A 77 -21.91 -4.34 -13.36
N MET A 78 -20.87 -4.47 -12.53
CA MET A 78 -20.94 -5.24 -11.28
C MET A 78 -21.60 -4.47 -10.13
N TRP A 79 -21.33 -3.16 -10.04
CA TRP A 79 -21.64 -2.36 -8.85
C TRP A 79 -22.60 -1.20 -9.10
N ASN A 80 -23.03 -1.01 -10.35
CA ASN A 80 -23.84 0.14 -10.81
C ASN A 80 -23.24 1.49 -10.40
N PHE A 81 -21.90 1.57 -10.41
CA PHE A 81 -21.15 2.77 -10.05
C PHE A 81 -20.37 3.26 -11.27
N PRO A 82 -20.89 4.28 -11.99
CA PRO A 82 -20.25 4.76 -13.21
C PRO A 82 -18.92 5.44 -12.92
N HIS A 83 -18.00 5.38 -13.87
CA HIS A 83 -16.69 6.04 -13.82
C HIS A 83 -15.76 5.62 -12.66
N ALA A 84 -16.02 4.51 -11.98
CA ALA A 84 -15.07 3.90 -11.04
C ALA A 84 -14.30 2.76 -11.68
N ILE A 85 -13.02 2.63 -11.34
CA ILE A 85 -12.12 1.58 -11.84
C ILE A 85 -11.83 0.50 -10.78
N GLY A 86 -12.48 0.60 -9.62
CA GLY A 86 -12.18 -0.22 -8.46
C GLY A 86 -12.60 0.48 -7.16
N ALA A 87 -12.48 -0.26 -6.07
CA ALA A 87 -12.61 0.25 -4.71
C ALA A 87 -11.37 -0.13 -3.91
N ILE A 88 -10.93 0.77 -3.03
CA ILE A 88 -9.87 0.50 -2.06
C ILE A 88 -10.54 0.35 -0.71
N ASP A 89 -10.52 -0.87 -0.17
CA ASP A 89 -10.97 -1.14 1.19
C ASP A 89 -9.78 -1.04 2.17
N GLY A 90 -9.96 -0.41 3.33
CA GLY A 90 -8.94 -0.39 4.40
C GLY A 90 -8.21 0.93 4.68
N LYS A 91 -8.62 2.07 4.12
CA LYS A 91 -8.06 3.39 4.54
C LYS A 91 -9.09 4.21 5.32
N HIS A 92 -8.87 4.36 6.63
CA HIS A 92 -9.48 5.44 7.40
C HIS A 92 -8.91 6.78 6.93
N ILE A 93 -9.59 7.42 5.98
CA ILE A 93 -9.30 8.80 5.61
C ILE A 93 -9.92 9.67 6.69
N VAL A 94 -9.08 10.32 7.50
CA VAL A 94 -9.55 11.33 8.46
C VAL A 94 -10.08 12.50 7.64
N MET A 95 -11.41 12.61 7.56
CA MET A 95 -12.07 13.77 6.96
C MET A 95 -12.15 14.87 8.01
N GLN A 96 -11.46 15.98 7.77
CA GLN A 96 -11.65 17.19 8.56
C GLN A 96 -12.75 18.02 7.91
N ALA A 97 -13.82 18.30 8.66
CA ALA A 97 -14.87 19.18 8.20
C ALA A 97 -14.29 20.58 7.88
N PRO A 98 -14.77 21.25 6.82
CA PRO A 98 -14.40 22.63 6.54
C PRO A 98 -14.82 23.54 7.71
N HIS A 99 -14.08 24.62 7.93
CA HIS A 99 -14.20 25.49 9.10
C HIS A 99 -15.60 26.14 9.28
N ASN A 100 -16.46 26.08 8.25
CA ASN A 100 -17.73 26.79 8.18
C ASN A 100 -18.89 25.85 7.80
N GLY A 101 -19.04 24.71 8.47
CA GLY A 101 -20.26 23.91 8.39
C GLY A 101 -21.40 24.67 9.07
N VAL A 102 -22.14 25.47 8.31
CA VAL A 102 -23.40 26.05 8.76
C VAL A 102 -24.38 24.88 8.90
N SER A 103 -24.75 24.55 10.13
CA SER A 103 -25.84 23.63 10.44
C SER A 103 -27.16 24.34 10.18
N GLU A 104 -27.98 23.81 9.26
CA GLU A 104 -29.44 24.01 9.25
C GLU A 104 -30.11 23.05 10.24
#